data_AF-A0A2H0WJ77-F1
#
_entry.id   AF-A0A2H0WJ77-F1
#
_cell.length_a   1.000
_cell.length_b   1.000
_cell.length_c   1.000
_cell.angle_alpha   90.00
_cell.angle_beta   90.00
_cell.angle_gamma   90.00
#
_symmetry.space_group_name_H-M   'P 1'
#
loop_
_entity.id
_entity.type
_entity.pdbx_description
1 polymer ?
#
loop_
_entity_poly.entity_id
_entity_poly.type
_entity_poly.pdbx_seq_one_letter_code
_entity_poly.pdbx_strand_id
1 'polypeptide(L)'
;MKTLKDFNFKNKRVLLRCDFNVPLSEKGEILDDFKIRQTLPTINYLLEKGAKLLLMSHLGRPEGKVVEGLRLTSVQDRLMEYLDLSVTKAPDCVGPEIEKWMKEMQPGEILLLENIQFNPGEKKNDQNFAKTLASYADIFIMEAFGQAHRNY
;
A
#
# COMPACT_ATOMS: atom_id res chain seq x y z
N MET A 1 -12.56 -17.15 7.83
CA MET A 1 -11.71 -15.97 7.57
C MET A 1 -11.04 -15.58 8.88
N LYS A 2 -9.72 -15.37 8.90
CA LYS A 2 -9.05 -14.77 10.06
C LYS A 2 -9.20 -13.25 10.00
N THR A 3 -9.20 -12.60 11.15
CA THR A 3 -9.29 -11.14 11.32
C THR A 3 -8.00 -10.60 11.92
N LEU A 4 -7.86 -9.27 11.98
CA LEU A 4 -6.70 -8.63 12.59
C LEU A 4 -6.43 -9.12 14.02
N LYS A 5 -7.49 -9.42 14.78
CA LYS A 5 -7.40 -9.84 16.18
C LYS A 5 -6.76 -11.22 16.37
N ASP A 6 -6.61 -11.99 15.30
CA ASP A 6 -6.05 -13.35 15.34
C ASP A 6 -4.51 -13.38 15.22
N PHE A 7 -3.86 -12.21 15.09
CA PHE A 7 -2.42 -12.11 14.84
C PHE A 7 -1.71 -11.17 15.83
N ASN A 8 -0.42 -11.43 16.02
CA ASN A 8 0.49 -10.52 16.73
C ASN A 8 1.31 -9.71 15.72
N PHE A 9 1.19 -8.40 15.78
CA PHE A 9 1.87 -7.48 14.85
C PHE A 9 3.16 -6.87 15.39
N LYS A 10 3.50 -7.11 16.66
CA LYS A 10 4.69 -6.51 17.27
C LYS A 10 5.95 -6.88 16.49
N ASN A 11 6.64 -5.86 15.97
CA ASN A 11 7.83 -5.96 15.13
C ASN A 11 7.66 -6.74 13.82
N LYS A 12 6.41 -6.98 13.38
CA LYS A 12 6.12 -7.67 12.12
C LYS A 12 6.01 -6.70 10.97
N ARG A 13 6.54 -7.09 9.81
CA ARG A 13 6.31 -6.40 8.54
C ARG A 13 4.94 -6.80 8.03
N VAL A 14 4.09 -5.83 7.77
CA VAL A 14 2.70 -6.05 7.35
C VAL A 14 2.50 -5.43 5.98
N LEU A 15 2.17 -6.25 4.99
CA LEU A 15 1.74 -5.79 3.68
C LEU A 15 0.21 -5.62 3.69
N LEU A 16 -0.23 -4.36 3.69
CA LEU A 16 -1.63 -3.97 3.70
C LEU A 16 -2.06 -3.54 2.30
N ARG A 17 -2.94 -4.33 1.68
CA ARG A 17 -3.56 -3.97 0.40
C ARG A 17 -4.77 -3.06 0.66
N CYS A 18 -4.63 -1.79 0.30
CA CYS A 18 -5.63 -0.75 0.51
C CYS A 18 -6.40 -0.46 -0.80
N ASP A 19 -7.55 0.21 -0.69
CA ASP A 19 -8.23 0.81 -1.83
C ASP A 19 -8.00 2.32 -1.82
N PHE A 20 -6.87 2.78 -2.35
CA PHE A 20 -6.59 4.21 -2.57
C PHE A 20 -6.90 4.66 -3.99
N ASN A 21 -7.77 3.94 -4.70
CA ASN A 21 -8.22 4.35 -6.02
C ASN A 21 -9.29 5.43 -5.88
N VAL A 22 -8.82 6.66 -5.70
CA VAL A 22 -9.60 7.89 -5.48
C VAL A 22 -9.72 8.73 -6.76
N PRO A 23 -10.82 9.49 -6.95
CA PRO A 23 -10.93 10.40 -8.07
C PRO A 23 -9.93 11.56 -7.94
N LEU A 24 -9.28 11.90 -9.04
CA LEU A 24 -8.35 13.03 -9.14
C LEU A 24 -8.90 14.13 -10.04
N SER A 25 -8.54 15.38 -9.75
CA SER A 25 -8.71 16.53 -10.64
C SER A 25 -7.71 16.46 -11.80
N GLU A 26 -7.89 17.31 -12.81
CA GLU A 26 -6.92 17.43 -13.91
C GLU A 26 -5.51 17.83 -13.44
N LYS A 27 -5.41 18.48 -12.27
CA LYS A 27 -4.16 18.88 -11.65
C LYS A 27 -3.54 17.78 -10.78
N GLY A 28 -4.20 16.63 -10.64
CA GLY A 28 -3.74 15.52 -9.79
C GLY A 28 -4.13 15.64 -8.31
N GLU A 29 -5.02 16.57 -7.97
CA GLU A 29 -5.51 16.75 -6.60
C GLU A 29 -6.62 15.74 -6.32
N ILE A 30 -6.69 15.21 -5.09
CA ILE A 30 -7.74 14.28 -4.69
C ILE A 30 -9.07 15.03 -4.54
N LEU A 31 -10.10 14.60 -5.28
CA LEU A 31 -11.44 15.19 -5.24
C LEU A 31 -12.32 14.59 -4.13
N ASP A 32 -12.08 13.32 -3.80
CA ASP A 32 -12.76 12.60 -2.71
C ASP A 32 -11.79 11.58 -2.08
N ASP A 33 -11.48 11.78 -0.81
CA ASP A 33 -10.56 10.98 -0.01
C ASP A 33 -11.26 9.90 0.83
N PHE A 34 -12.56 9.66 0.63
CA PHE A 34 -13.37 8.74 1.43
C PHE A 34 -12.67 7.39 1.64
N LYS A 35 -12.11 6.80 0.59
CA LYS A 35 -11.47 5.49 0.67
C LYS A 35 -10.16 5.49 1.47
N ILE A 36 -9.41 6.59 1.42
CA ILE A 36 -8.21 6.78 2.26
C ILE A 36 -8.67 6.80 3.73
N ARG A 37 -9.67 7.61 4.05
CA ARG A 37 -10.23 7.71 5.41
C ARG A 37 -10.76 6.38 5.95
N GLN A 38 -11.41 5.57 5.11
CA GLN A 38 -11.89 4.23 5.50
C GLN A 38 -10.77 3.27 5.90
N THR A 39 -9.54 3.48 5.39
CA THR A 39 -8.40 2.61 5.69
C THR A 39 -7.67 3.04 6.98
N LEU A 40 -7.83 4.29 7.42
CA LEU A 40 -7.13 4.84 8.60
C LEU A 40 -7.32 4.03 9.89
N PRO A 41 -8.51 3.52 10.24
CA PRO A 41 -8.67 2.71 11.45
C PRO A 41 -7.78 1.46 11.45
N THR A 42 -7.64 0.80 10.30
CA THR A 42 -6.78 -0.39 10.14
C THR A 42 -5.30 0.00 10.20
N ILE A 43 -4.90 1.11 9.59
CA ILE A 43 -3.53 1.64 9.69
C ILE A 43 -3.19 1.94 11.15
N ASN A 44 -4.01 2.74 11.84
CA ASN A 44 -3.78 3.14 13.24
C ASN A 44 -3.70 1.92 14.16
N TYR A 45 -4.60 0.94 13.99
CA TYR A 45 -4.56 -0.30 14.75
C TYR A 45 -3.23 -1.05 14.57
N LEU A 46 -2.71 -1.16 13.34
CA LEU A 46 -1.46 -1.86 13.08
C LEU A 46 -0.26 -1.12 13.69
N LEU A 47 -0.24 0.21 13.60
CA LEU A 47 0.81 1.05 14.20
C LEU A 47 0.80 0.94 15.73
N GLU A 48 -0.38 1.02 16.37
CA GLU A 48 -0.54 0.83 17.81
C GLU A 48 -0.07 -0.55 18.28
N LYS A 49 -0.19 -1.58 17.43
CA LYS A 49 0.32 -2.93 17.71
C LYS A 49 1.81 -3.11 17.38
N GLY A 50 2.51 -2.06 16.98
CA GLY A 50 3.94 -2.06 16.72
C GLY A 50 4.32 -2.74 15.41
N ALA A 51 3.45 -2.68 14.40
CA ALA A 51 3.76 -3.15 13.06
C ALA A 51 4.76 -2.23 12.34
N LYS A 52 5.44 -2.79 11.34
CA LYS A 52 6.17 -2.06 10.29
C LYS A 52 5.32 -2.12 9.03
N LEU A 53 4.76 -1.00 8.58
CA LEU A 53 3.61 -1.03 7.69
C LEU A 53 3.97 -0.73 6.23
N LEU A 54 3.71 -1.68 5.34
CA LEU A 54 3.82 -1.52 3.90
C LEU A 54 2.43 -1.37 3.32
N LEU A 55 2.14 -0.21 2.76
CA LEU A 55 0.90 0.07 2.07
C LEU A 55 1.06 -0.21 0.58
N MET A 56 0.09 -0.89 -0.01
CA MET A 56 0.02 -1.03 -1.46
C MET A 56 -1.39 -0.77 -1.95
N SER A 57 -1.49 -0.07 -3.09
CA SER A 57 -2.75 0.20 -3.76
C SER A 57 -2.50 0.40 -5.25
N HIS A 58 -3.60 0.36 -6.00
CA HIS A 58 -3.63 0.90 -7.36
C HIS A 58 -4.29 2.28 -7.37
N LEU A 59 -4.04 3.03 -8.44
CA LEU A 59 -4.75 4.26 -8.77
C LEU A 59 -5.00 4.32 -10.27
N GLY A 60 -6.25 4.56 -10.65
CA GLY A 60 -6.65 4.57 -12.05
C GLY A 60 -6.40 3.23 -12.76
N ARG A 61 -6.11 3.31 -14.06
CA ARG A 61 -5.85 2.16 -14.94
C ARG A 61 -4.67 2.45 -15.86
N PRO A 62 -3.43 2.26 -15.36
CA PRO A 62 -2.22 2.62 -16.12
C PRO A 62 -1.77 1.54 -17.13
N GLU A 63 -2.51 0.44 -17.26
CA GLU A 63 -2.24 -0.64 -18.23
C GLU A 63 -0.81 -1.22 -18.19
N GLY A 64 -0.23 -1.37 -16.99
CA GLY A 64 1.09 -1.97 -16.82
C GLY A 64 2.26 -1.07 -17.23
N LYS A 65 2.04 0.25 -17.24
CA LYS A 65 3.05 1.26 -17.59
C LYS A 65 3.05 2.37 -16.56
N VAL A 66 4.17 3.07 -16.44
CA VAL A 66 4.25 4.27 -15.61
C VAL A 66 3.46 5.41 -16.28
N VAL A 67 2.52 5.99 -15.54
CA VAL A 67 1.76 7.17 -15.93
C VAL A 67 1.91 8.20 -14.82
N GLU A 68 2.62 9.30 -15.09
CA GLU A 68 2.99 10.30 -14.07
C GLU A 68 1.79 10.82 -13.27
N GLY A 69 0.66 11.09 -13.93
CA GLY A 69 -0.58 11.54 -13.26
C GLY A 69 -1.30 10.48 -12.43
N LEU A 70 -0.84 9.23 -12.44
CA LEU A 70 -1.38 8.11 -11.65
C LEU A 70 -0.38 7.59 -10.59
N ARG A 71 0.66 8.36 -10.29
CA ARG A 71 1.52 8.09 -9.13
C ARG A 71 0.76 8.29 -7.83
N LEU A 72 1.20 7.63 -6.77
CA LEU A 72 0.55 7.72 -5.45
C LEU A 72 1.03 8.91 -4.61
N THR A 73 1.65 9.94 -5.19
CA THR A 73 2.17 11.10 -4.45
C THR A 73 1.05 11.85 -3.72
N SER A 74 -0.06 12.18 -4.38
CA SER A 74 -1.19 12.86 -3.71
C SER A 74 -1.81 12.02 -2.59
N VAL A 75 -1.73 10.69 -2.70
CA VAL A 75 -2.18 9.75 -1.65
C VAL A 75 -1.22 9.77 -0.46
N GLN A 76 0.09 9.78 -0.70
CA GLN A 76 1.12 9.95 0.34
C GLN A 76 0.85 11.22 1.15
N ASP A 77 0.64 12.35 0.46
CA ASP A 77 0.38 13.64 1.11
C ASP A 77 -0.86 13.58 1.99
N ARG A 78 -1.98 13.03 1.50
CA ARG A 78 -3.19 12.84 2.33
C ARG A 78 -2.97 11.94 3.54
N LEU A 79 -2.22 10.85 3.38
CA LEU A 79 -1.93 9.95 4.49
C LEU A 79 -1.12 10.66 5.57
N MET A 80 -0.11 11.45 5.20
CA MET A 80 0.69 12.22 6.15
C MET A 80 -0.18 13.21 6.93
N GLU A 81 -1.10 13.91 6.27
CA GLU A 81 -2.00 14.85 6.96
C GLU A 81 -2.95 14.18 7.95
N TYR A 82 -3.47 12.99 7.61
CA TYR A 82 -4.39 12.29 8.51
C TYR A 82 -3.72 11.58 9.67
N LEU A 83 -2.50 11.09 9.45
CA LEU A 83 -1.78 10.28 10.44
C LEU A 83 -0.91 11.13 11.36
N ASP A 84 -0.58 12.37 10.96
CA ASP A 84 0.42 13.21 11.63
C ASP A 84 1.77 12.47 11.79
N LEU A 85 2.13 11.70 10.76
CA LEU A 85 3.31 10.84 10.70
C LEU A 85 3.96 10.93 9.32
N SER A 86 5.27 10.68 9.28
CA SER A 86 5.97 10.53 8.02
C SER A 86 5.53 9.25 7.30
N VAL A 87 5.25 9.39 6.00
CA VAL A 87 5.02 8.26 5.10
C VAL A 87 6.08 8.33 4.03
N THR A 88 6.96 7.33 3.96
CA THR A 88 7.93 7.23 2.87
C THR A 88 7.24 6.62 1.66
N LYS A 89 7.39 7.20 0.46
CA LYS A 89 6.89 6.59 -0.78
C LYS A 89 8.04 5.98 -1.57
N ALA A 90 7.84 4.74 -2.00
CA ALA A 90 8.79 4.06 -2.86
C ALA A 90 8.75 4.61 -4.31
N PRO A 91 9.87 4.53 -5.05
CA PRO A 91 9.88 4.89 -6.46
C PRO A 91 9.24 3.81 -7.35
N ASP A 92 9.15 2.57 -6.85
CA ASP A 92 8.52 1.42 -7.51
C ASP A 92 7.80 0.54 -6.46
N CYS A 93 7.06 -0.47 -6.92
CA CYS A 93 6.41 -1.49 -6.10
C CYS A 93 7.34 -2.68 -5.77
N VAL A 94 8.40 -2.90 -6.54
CA VAL A 94 9.41 -3.94 -6.32
C VAL A 94 10.80 -3.44 -6.70
N GLY A 95 11.84 -3.93 -6.02
CA GLY A 95 13.22 -3.59 -6.34
C GLY A 95 14.17 -3.54 -5.14
N PRO A 96 15.47 -3.36 -5.40
CA PRO A 96 16.52 -3.45 -4.37
C PRO A 96 16.41 -2.36 -3.29
N GLU A 97 15.86 -1.19 -3.63
CA GLU A 97 15.64 -0.12 -2.65
C GLU A 97 14.54 -0.49 -1.64
N ILE A 98 13.44 -1.08 -2.11
CA ILE A 98 12.38 -1.59 -1.23
C ILE A 98 12.94 -2.70 -0.33
N GLU A 99 13.72 -3.64 -0.89
CA GLU A 99 14.37 -4.69 -0.10
C GLU A 99 15.31 -4.14 0.99
N LYS A 100 16.03 -3.06 0.69
CA LYS A 100 16.88 -2.38 1.66
C LYS A 100 16.04 -1.76 2.77
N TRP A 101 15.03 -0.97 2.43
CA TRP A 101 14.14 -0.37 3.42
C TRP A 101 13.46 -1.43 4.29
N MET A 102 13.06 -2.57 3.73
CA MET A 102 12.46 -3.66 4.50
C MET A 102 13.37 -4.24 5.59
N LYS A 103 14.69 -4.18 5.40
CA LYS A 103 15.67 -4.62 6.40
C LYS A 103 15.87 -3.57 7.49
N GLU A 104 15.79 -2.30 7.12
CA GLU A 104 16.10 -1.15 7.99
C GLU A 104 14.86 -0.64 8.75
N MET A 105 13.67 -0.97 8.28
CA MET A 105 12.40 -0.43 8.76
C MET A 105 12.19 -0.67 10.26
N GLN A 106 11.75 0.35 10.97
CA GLN A 106 11.46 0.31 12.40
C GLN A 106 9.95 0.20 12.68
N PRO A 107 9.54 -0.35 13.84
CA PRO A 107 8.13 -0.35 14.25
C PRO A 107 7.54 1.05 14.26
N GLY A 108 6.33 1.20 13.72
CA GLY A 108 5.65 2.49 13.58
C GLY A 108 5.95 3.24 12.27
N GLU A 109 6.94 2.80 11.48
CA GLU A 109 7.19 3.38 10.16
C GLU A 109 6.18 2.91 9.12
N ILE A 110 5.98 3.73 8.10
CA ILE A 110 5.06 3.48 6.99
C ILE A 110 5.81 3.67 5.66
N LEU A 111 5.78 2.63 4.83
CA LEU A 111 6.23 2.67 3.44
C LEU A 111 5.02 2.51 2.52
N LEU A 112 4.76 3.49 1.66
CA LEU A 112 3.81 3.41 0.56
C LEU A 112 4.53 2.96 -0.71
N LEU A 113 4.22 1.75 -1.19
CA LEU A 113 4.70 1.30 -2.50
C LEU A 113 4.13 2.17 -3.62
N GLU A 114 4.83 2.29 -4.74
CA GLU A 114 4.25 2.95 -5.93
C GLU A 114 3.05 2.16 -6.48
N ASN A 115 2.24 2.80 -7.33
CA ASN A 115 1.06 2.23 -7.95
C ASN A 115 1.33 0.81 -8.50
N ILE A 116 0.75 -0.20 -7.85
CA ILE A 116 1.03 -1.62 -8.16
C ILE A 116 0.67 -2.01 -9.60
N GLN A 117 -0.27 -1.30 -10.23
CA GLN A 117 -0.65 -1.54 -11.62
C GLN A 117 0.32 -0.94 -12.64
N PHE A 118 1.36 -0.21 -12.22
CA PHE A 118 2.50 0.11 -13.09
C PHE A 118 3.29 -1.15 -13.46
N ASN A 119 3.28 -2.18 -12.59
CA ASN A 119 3.83 -3.48 -12.92
C ASN A 119 2.80 -4.32 -13.71
N PRO A 120 3.11 -4.79 -14.93
CA PRO A 120 2.19 -5.63 -15.70
C PRO A 120 1.91 -6.99 -15.05
N GLY A 121 2.73 -7.44 -14.11
CA GLY A 121 2.54 -8.66 -13.33
C GLY A 121 1.28 -8.65 -12.46
N GLU A 122 0.87 -7.48 -11.96
CA GLU A 122 -0.33 -7.31 -11.12
C GLU A 122 -1.60 -7.79 -11.85
N LYS A 123 -1.88 -7.27 -13.05
CA LYS A 123 -3.08 -7.68 -13.80
C LYS A 123 -3.02 -9.12 -14.32
N LYS A 124 -1.81 -9.68 -14.41
CA LYS A 124 -1.57 -11.04 -14.90
C LYS A 124 -1.62 -12.09 -13.79
N ASN A 125 -1.76 -11.66 -12.52
CA ASN A 125 -1.56 -12.53 -11.36
C ASN A 125 -0.24 -13.31 -11.48
N ASP A 126 0.82 -12.58 -11.82
CA ASP A 126 2.13 -13.18 -12.01
C ASP A 126 2.69 -13.70 -10.69
N GLN A 127 2.97 -15.00 -10.64
CA GLN A 127 3.43 -15.64 -9.40
C GLN A 127 4.77 -15.11 -8.91
N ASN A 128 5.67 -14.66 -9.80
CA ASN A 128 6.95 -14.13 -9.38
C ASN A 128 6.77 -12.75 -8.76
N PHE A 129 5.92 -11.91 -9.35
CA PHE A 129 5.54 -10.63 -8.78
C PHE A 129 4.91 -10.78 -7.39
N ALA A 130 3.95 -11.69 -7.25
CA ALA A 130 3.32 -12.00 -5.96
C ALA A 130 4.32 -12.54 -4.92
N LYS A 131 5.25 -13.43 -5.32
CA LYS A 131 6.32 -13.93 -4.45
C LYS A 131 7.25 -12.82 -3.98
N THR A 132 7.61 -11.90 -4.86
CA THR A 132 8.46 -10.75 -4.52
C THR A 132 7.76 -9.87 -3.48
N LEU A 133 6.50 -9.47 -3.70
CA LEU A 133 5.73 -8.70 -2.72
C LEU A 133 5.58 -9.45 -1.38
N ALA A 134 5.31 -10.75 -1.43
CA ALA A 134 5.20 -11.57 -0.22
C ALA A 134 6.51 -11.63 0.57
N SER A 135 7.67 -11.56 -0.08
CA SER A 135 8.97 -11.56 0.59
C SER A 135 9.22 -10.32 1.48
N TYR A 136 8.50 -9.23 1.22
CA TYR A 136 8.63 -7.98 1.95
C TYR A 136 7.91 -7.98 3.30
N ALA A 137 6.98 -8.92 3.53
CA ALA A 137 6.15 -8.94 4.73
C ALA A 137 6.07 -10.31 5.40
N ASP A 138 5.76 -10.30 6.69
CA ASP A 138 5.47 -11.50 7.47
C ASP A 138 3.97 -11.82 7.46
N ILE A 139 3.13 -10.78 7.29
CA ILE A 139 1.67 -10.87 7.30
C ILE A 139 1.12 -10.05 6.13
N PHE A 140 0.18 -10.64 5.39
CA PHE A 140 -0.61 -9.96 4.36
C PHE A 140 -2.02 -9.69 4.88
N ILE A 141 -2.52 -8.47 4.66
CA ILE A 141 -3.89 -8.05 4.99
C ILE A 141 -4.55 -7.48 3.74
N MET A 142 -5.76 -7.98 3.44
CA MET A 142 -6.62 -7.46 2.40
C MET A 142 -7.65 -6.50 2.99
N GLU A 143 -7.41 -5.19 2.86
CA GLU A 143 -8.33 -4.10 3.27
C GLU A 143 -9.01 -3.45 2.05
N ALA A 144 -8.87 -4.07 0.88
CA ALA A 144 -9.43 -3.61 -0.39
C ALA A 144 -10.55 -4.54 -0.86
N PHE A 145 -11.67 -4.62 -0.12
CA PHE A 145 -12.78 -5.51 -0.49
C PHE A 145 -13.30 -5.27 -1.92
N GLY A 146 -13.33 -4.00 -2.35
CA GLY A 146 -13.67 -3.62 -3.72
C GLY A 146 -12.78 -4.25 -4.79
N GLN A 147 -11.57 -4.71 -4.44
CA GLN A 147 -10.64 -5.39 -5.35
C GLN A 147 -10.62 -6.91 -5.17
N ALA A 148 -11.22 -7.46 -4.11
CA ALA A 148 -11.16 -8.88 -3.78
C ALA A 148 -11.90 -9.79 -4.79
N HIS A 149 -12.79 -9.23 -5.61
CA HIS A 149 -13.47 -9.95 -6.71
C HIS A 149 -12.58 -10.16 -7.93
N ARG A 150 -11.40 -9.53 -7.98
CA ARG A 150 -10.48 -9.58 -9.11
C ARG A 150 -9.35 -10.55 -8.80
N ASN A 151 -8.98 -11.36 -9.78
CA ASN A 151 -7.88 -12.30 -9.67
C ASN A 151 -6.56 -11.60 -10.04
N TYR A 152 -6.10 -10.73 -9.15
CA TYR A 152 -4.82 -10.03 -9.22
C TYR A 152 -3.82 -10.63 -8.25
#